data_AF-A0A7S1C722-F1
#
_entry.id   AF-A0A7S1C722-F1
#
_cell.length_a   1.000
_cell.length_b   1.000
_cell.length_c   1.000
_cell.angle_alpha   90.00
_cell.angle_beta   90.00
_cell.angle_gamma   90.00
#
_symmetry.space_group_name_H-M   'P 1'
#
loop_
_entity.id
_entity.type
_entity.pdbx_description
1 polymer ?
#
loop_
_entity_poly.entity_id
_entity_poly.type
_entity_poly.pdbx_seq_one_letter_code
_entity_poly.pdbx_strand_id
1 'polypeptide(L)'
;PAKRARRRYKGVSWSEARSQWVAAIKVGGRSRTVGYFADEGAAAEAVDDAVRLAGDACAWPRNFPREGEEGVVDEGASEYLGVGYDTVWRGWRVHVRHLGVRQHVGVFADEASAARAYNVVAARLRGPTAPLNVVAEKRRRR
;
A
#
# COMPACT_ATOMS: atom_id res chain seq x y z
N PRO A 1 25.68 -16.27 1.53
CA PRO A 1 25.38 -14.95 0.92
C PRO A 1 24.05 -14.38 1.42
N ALA A 2 24.11 -13.48 2.41
CA ALA A 2 22.93 -12.88 3.04
C ALA A 2 22.25 -11.90 2.08
N LYS A 3 21.00 -12.21 1.69
CA LYS A 3 20.16 -11.30 0.91
C LYS A 3 19.92 -10.04 1.74
N ARG A 4 20.38 -8.88 1.28
CA ARG A 4 20.01 -7.55 1.83
C ARG A 4 18.48 -7.48 1.88
N ALA A 5 17.92 -7.65 3.08
CA ALA A 5 16.49 -7.47 3.31
C ALA A 5 16.17 -6.01 3.03
N ARG A 6 15.45 -5.79 1.94
CA ARG A 6 14.89 -4.51 1.55
C ARG A 6 13.99 -4.08 2.71
N ARG A 7 14.34 -2.99 3.40
CA ARG A 7 13.59 -2.42 4.54
C ARG A 7 12.10 -2.47 4.21
N ARG A 8 11.38 -3.44 4.78
CA ARG A 8 9.99 -3.72 4.39
C ARG A 8 9.04 -2.72 5.04
N TYR A 9 9.45 -2.17 6.19
CA TYR A 9 8.67 -1.26 7.00
C TYR A 9 9.42 0.04 7.27
N LYS A 10 8.72 1.17 7.12
CA LYS A 10 9.23 2.51 7.42
C LYS A 10 9.44 2.60 8.93
N GLY A 11 10.59 3.14 9.35
CA GLY A 11 10.90 3.32 10.78
C GLY A 11 11.43 2.07 11.48
N VAL A 12 11.61 0.95 10.77
CA VAL A 12 12.15 -0.29 11.34
C VAL A 12 13.57 -0.52 10.83
N SER A 13 14.48 -0.83 11.75
CA SER A 13 15.89 -1.15 11.44
C SER A 13 16.48 -2.16 12.42
N TRP A 14 17.30 -3.09 11.93
CA TRP A 14 18.03 -4.02 12.80
C TRP A 14 19.16 -3.32 13.56
N SER A 15 19.27 -3.59 14.87
CA SER A 15 20.40 -3.19 15.71
C SER A 15 21.26 -4.40 16.00
N GLU A 16 22.46 -4.44 15.41
CA GLU A 16 23.42 -5.52 15.64
C GLU A 16 23.89 -5.57 17.11
N ALA A 17 24.07 -4.41 17.75
CA ALA A 17 24.50 -4.32 19.14
C ALA A 17 23.54 -4.98 20.15
N ARG A 18 22.23 -5.01 19.83
CA ARG A 18 21.22 -5.64 20.68
C ARG A 18 20.66 -6.93 20.09
N SER A 19 21.05 -7.28 18.86
CA SER A 19 20.40 -8.33 18.07
C SER A 19 18.87 -8.22 18.10
N GLN A 20 18.37 -7.00 17.89
CA GLN A 20 16.95 -6.66 17.98
C GLN A 20 16.54 -5.67 16.89
N TRP A 21 15.27 -5.72 16.48
CA TRP A 21 14.64 -4.75 15.61
C TRP A 21 14.29 -3.47 16.37
N VAL A 22 14.75 -2.33 15.88
CA VAL A 22 14.48 -1.00 16.43
C VAL A 22 13.33 -0.37 15.66
N ALA A 23 12.31 0.05 16.39
CA ALA A 23 11.24 0.90 15.89
C ALA A 23 11.54 2.36 16.23
N ALA A 24 11.51 3.25 15.24
CA ALA A 24 11.71 4.68 15.40
C ALA A 24 10.81 5.48 14.47
N ILE A 25 10.29 6.60 14.96
CA ILE A 25 9.45 7.53 14.19
C ILE A 25 10.06 8.91 14.15
N LYS A 26 9.67 9.73 13.17
CA LYS A 26 10.07 11.13 13.09
C LYS A 26 8.88 12.02 13.43
N VAL A 27 8.97 12.73 14.56
CA VAL A 27 7.94 13.64 15.05
C VAL A 27 8.52 15.05 15.09
N GLY A 28 7.90 16.01 14.40
CA GLY A 28 8.37 17.40 14.38
C GLY A 28 9.85 17.55 13.98
N GLY A 29 10.32 16.74 13.02
CA GLY A 29 11.71 16.77 12.55
C GLY A 29 12.71 15.99 13.41
N ARG A 30 12.33 15.51 14.60
CA ARG A 30 13.19 14.75 15.51
C ARG A 30 12.87 13.25 15.47
N SER A 31 13.90 12.43 15.44
CA SER A 31 13.76 10.97 15.54
C SER A 31 13.52 10.58 16.99
N ARG A 32 12.47 9.81 17.26
CA ARG A 32 12.19 9.20 18.56
C ARG A 32 12.19 7.68 18.40
N THR A 33 12.97 7.00 19.23
CA THR A 33 12.94 5.55 19.35
C THR A 33 11.69 5.15 20.10
N VAL A 34 10.89 4.27 19.50
CA VAL A 34 9.67 3.72 20.09
C VAL A 34 10.03 2.54 20.99
N GLY A 35 10.91 1.65 20.50
CA GLY A 35 11.33 0.47 21.27
C GLY A 35 12.23 -0.47 20.48
N TYR A 36 12.58 -1.58 21.15
CA TYR A 36 13.36 -2.69 20.61
C TYR A 36 12.50 -3.95 20.66
N PHE A 37 12.51 -4.73 19.58
CA PHE A 37 11.63 -5.86 19.37
C PHE A 37 12.44 -7.05 18.86
N ALA A 38 12.00 -8.26 19.20
CA ALA A 38 12.62 -9.48 18.69
C ALA A 38 12.23 -9.77 17.23
N ASP A 39 11.08 -9.25 16.78
CA ASP A 39 10.50 -9.49 15.47
C ASP A 39 10.33 -8.20 14.64
N GLU A 40 10.48 -8.32 13.32
CA GLU A 40 10.39 -7.19 12.38
C GLU A 40 8.95 -6.65 12.26
N GLY A 41 7.95 -7.55 12.29
CA GLY A 41 6.53 -7.20 12.26
C GLY A 41 6.09 -6.48 13.53
N ALA A 42 6.49 -7.01 14.70
CA ALA A 42 6.22 -6.36 15.99
C ALA A 42 6.81 -4.94 16.07
N ALA A 43 8.01 -4.72 15.51
CA ALA A 43 8.60 -3.39 15.41
C ALA A 43 7.80 -2.47 14.48
N ALA A 44 7.28 -2.99 13.37
CA ALA A 44 6.47 -2.22 12.43
C ALA A 44 5.11 -1.84 13.02
N GLU A 45 4.49 -2.71 13.83
CA GLU A 45 3.22 -2.42 14.52
C GLU A 45 3.42 -1.31 15.55
N ALA A 46 4.53 -1.37 16.29
CA ALA A 46 4.91 -0.33 17.23
C ALA A 46 5.16 1.02 16.54
N VAL A 47 5.73 1.03 15.33
CA VAL A 47 5.84 2.25 14.52
C VAL A 47 4.45 2.82 14.21
N ASP A 48 3.50 1.97 13.82
CA ASP A 48 2.16 2.41 13.42
C ASP A 48 1.36 2.96 14.57
N ASP A 49 1.45 2.33 15.73
CA ASP A 49 0.87 2.87 16.96
C ASP A 49 1.51 4.19 17.35
N ALA A 50 2.82 4.32 17.20
CA ALA A 50 3.53 5.56 17.50
C ALA A 50 3.18 6.68 16.52
N VAL A 51 3.01 6.37 15.23
CA VAL A 51 2.48 7.31 14.21
C VAL A 51 1.07 7.74 14.58
N ARG A 52 0.20 6.79 14.96
CA ARG A 52 -1.18 7.06 15.38
C ARG A 52 -1.24 7.96 16.61
N LEU A 53 -0.41 7.69 17.61
CA LEU A 53 -0.30 8.50 18.83
C LEU A 53 0.28 9.89 18.55
N ALA A 54 1.16 10.03 17.57
CA ALA A 54 1.76 11.30 17.20
C ALA A 54 0.82 12.19 16.35
N GLY A 55 -0.15 11.61 15.65
CA GLY A 55 -1.09 12.34 14.80
C GLY A 55 -0.37 13.22 13.78
N ASP A 56 -0.82 14.48 13.63
CA ASP A 56 -0.26 15.45 12.67
C ASP A 56 1.22 15.78 12.91
N ALA A 57 1.75 15.49 14.09
CA ALA A 57 3.16 15.70 14.39
C ALA A 57 4.06 14.68 13.67
N CYS A 58 3.50 13.56 13.17
CA CYS A 58 4.19 12.56 12.37
C CYS A 58 3.53 12.39 11.00
N ALA A 59 4.09 13.02 9.97
CA ALA A 59 3.60 12.91 8.59
C ALA A 59 3.94 11.57 7.91
N TRP A 60 4.24 10.51 8.67
CA TRP A 60 4.55 9.20 8.10
C TRP A 60 3.28 8.37 7.92
N PRO A 61 3.10 7.69 6.77
CA PRO A 61 2.03 6.72 6.64
C PRO A 61 2.29 5.50 7.53
N ARG A 62 1.23 4.89 8.04
CA ARG A 62 1.28 3.59 8.73
C ARG A 62 1.77 2.48 7.79
N ASN A 63 2.52 1.53 8.32
CA ASN A 63 3.08 0.34 7.68
C ASN A 63 2.03 -0.73 7.38
N PHE A 64 1.05 -0.91 8.26
CA PHE A 64 -0.05 -1.87 8.17
C PHE A 64 -1.38 -1.17 7.92
N PRO A 65 -2.16 -1.61 6.93
CA PRO A 65 -3.58 -1.28 6.87
C PRO A 65 -4.30 -1.98 8.04
N ARG A 66 -5.18 -1.28 8.76
CA ARG A 66 -6.01 -1.88 9.80
C ARG A 66 -6.90 -2.98 9.20
N GLU A 67 -7.17 -4.04 9.94
CA GLU A 67 -8.31 -4.93 9.64
C GLU A 67 -9.58 -4.06 9.58
N GLY A 68 -10.16 -3.94 8.39
CA GLY A 68 -11.37 -3.15 8.14
C GLY A 68 -11.17 -1.67 7.79
N GLU A 69 -9.96 -1.11 7.76
CA GLU A 69 -9.71 0.17 7.09
C GLU A 69 -9.14 -0.10 5.71
N GLU A 70 -10.06 -0.36 4.78
CA GLU A 70 -9.77 -0.38 3.36
C GLU A 70 -9.09 0.94 2.98
N GLY A 71 -7.83 0.82 2.56
CA GLY A 71 -6.95 1.95 2.38
C GLY A 71 -7.61 3.07 1.59
N VAL A 72 -7.40 4.30 2.06
CA VAL A 72 -7.65 5.54 1.33
C VAL A 72 -7.45 5.27 -0.15
N VAL A 73 -8.58 5.28 -0.86
CA VAL A 73 -8.61 5.02 -2.29
C VAL A 73 -7.68 6.03 -2.92
N ASP A 74 -6.63 5.54 -3.58
CA ASP A 74 -5.85 6.35 -4.49
C ASP A 74 -6.87 6.68 -5.58
N GLU A 75 -7.49 7.86 -5.48
CA GLU A 75 -8.28 8.51 -6.52
C GLU A 75 -7.35 8.74 -7.70
N GLY A 76 -6.97 7.64 -8.37
CA GLY A 76 -6.42 7.69 -9.70
C GLY A 76 -7.42 8.47 -10.56
N ALA A 77 -6.93 9.11 -11.61
CA ALA A 77 -7.71 9.99 -12.48
C ALA A 77 -8.86 9.30 -13.26
N SER A 78 -9.39 8.19 -12.78
CA SER A 78 -10.43 7.36 -13.34
C SER A 78 -11.50 7.04 -12.29
N GLU A 79 -12.69 6.65 -12.75
CA GLU A 79 -13.79 6.25 -11.85
C GLU A 79 -13.58 4.87 -11.21
N TYR A 80 -12.44 4.20 -11.49
CA TYR A 80 -12.16 2.82 -11.11
C TYR A 80 -10.91 2.68 -10.23
N LEU A 81 -11.03 1.87 -9.17
CA LEU A 81 -9.97 1.64 -8.20
C LEU A 81 -8.71 1.07 -8.85
N GLY A 82 -7.57 1.71 -8.62
CA GLY A 82 -6.26 1.25 -9.09
C GLY A 82 -6.07 1.36 -10.61
N VAL A 83 -6.96 2.07 -11.30
CA VAL A 83 -6.88 2.34 -12.74
C VAL A 83 -6.46 3.81 -12.94
N GLY A 84 -5.45 4.03 -13.77
CA GLY A 84 -4.98 5.37 -14.11
C GLY A 84 -4.59 5.45 -15.58
N TYR A 85 -4.98 6.52 -16.25
CA TYR A 85 -4.56 6.76 -17.63
C TYR A 85 -3.10 7.23 -17.66
N ASP A 86 -2.28 6.54 -18.45
CA ASP A 86 -0.91 6.92 -18.71
C ASP A 86 -0.80 7.61 -20.08
N THR A 87 -0.35 8.86 -20.05
CA THR A 87 -0.21 9.72 -21.24
C THR A 87 0.99 9.35 -22.11
N VAL A 88 2.01 8.68 -21.55
CA VAL A 88 3.21 8.22 -22.27
C VAL A 88 2.88 7.02 -23.14
N TRP A 89 2.12 6.07 -22.60
CA TRP A 89 1.73 4.83 -23.29
C TRP A 89 0.37 4.91 -23.99
N ARG A 90 -0.32 6.06 -23.86
CA ARG A 90 -1.69 6.29 -24.35
C ARG A 90 -2.63 5.14 -23.96
N GLY A 91 -2.56 4.72 -22.70
CA GLY A 91 -3.26 3.53 -22.23
C GLY A 91 -3.56 3.55 -20.74
N TRP A 92 -4.54 2.76 -20.33
CA TRP A 92 -5.03 2.62 -18.97
C TRP A 92 -4.17 1.62 -18.20
N ARG A 93 -3.32 2.14 -17.31
CA ARG A 93 -2.48 1.32 -16.44
C ARG A 93 -3.27 0.87 -15.23
N VAL A 94 -3.11 -0.40 -14.88
CA VAL A 94 -3.76 -1.04 -13.73
C VAL A 94 -2.72 -1.47 -12.71
N HIS A 95 -2.97 -1.07 -11.46
CA HIS A 95 -2.19 -1.51 -10.32
C HIS A 95 -3.09 -2.05 -9.22
N VAL A 96 -2.75 -3.23 -8.72
CA VAL A 96 -3.43 -3.81 -7.56
C VAL A 96 -2.50 -3.70 -6.36
N ARG A 97 -3.00 -3.11 -5.27
CA ARG A 97 -2.29 -3.12 -3.99
C ARG A 97 -2.70 -4.37 -3.22
N HIS A 98 -1.76 -5.19 -2.80
CA HIS A 98 -2.03 -6.36 -1.97
C HIS A 98 -0.92 -6.53 -0.93
N LEU A 99 -1.29 -6.69 0.35
CA LEU A 99 -0.37 -6.80 1.49
C LEU A 99 0.71 -5.69 1.52
N GLY A 100 0.29 -4.45 1.25
CA GLY A 100 1.20 -3.29 1.20
C GLY A 100 2.05 -3.17 -0.06
N VAL A 101 2.04 -4.17 -0.95
CA VAL A 101 2.81 -4.18 -2.21
C VAL A 101 1.92 -3.74 -3.37
N ARG A 102 2.41 -2.78 -4.18
CA ARG A 102 1.77 -2.38 -5.44
C ARG A 102 2.25 -3.31 -6.56
N GLN A 103 1.38 -4.16 -7.06
CA GLN A 103 1.63 -4.99 -8.24
C GLN A 103 1.09 -4.30 -9.48
N HIS A 104 1.93 -4.22 -10.51
CA HIS A 104 1.50 -3.78 -11.84
C HIS A 104 0.83 -4.94 -12.56
N VAL A 105 -0.42 -4.76 -12.97
CA VAL A 105 -1.19 -5.80 -13.67
C VAL A 105 -0.96 -5.71 -15.17
N GLY A 106 -0.98 -4.50 -15.72
CA GLY A 106 -0.83 -4.27 -17.15
C GLY A 106 -1.36 -2.91 -17.58
N VAL A 107 -1.22 -2.63 -18.88
CA VAL A 107 -1.77 -1.45 -19.55
C VAL A 107 -2.81 -1.93 -20.56
N PHE A 108 -3.98 -1.28 -20.59
CA PHE A 108 -5.12 -1.62 -21.44
C PHE A 108 -5.52 -0.44 -22.32
N ALA A 109 -6.14 -0.71 -23.47
CA ALA A 109 -6.63 0.34 -24.36
C ALA A 109 -7.88 1.06 -23.81
N ASP A 110 -8.68 0.37 -23.01
CA ASP A 110 -9.96 0.86 -22.48
C ASP A 110 -10.02 0.78 -20.95
N GLU A 111 -10.67 1.79 -20.37
CA GLU A 111 -10.93 1.92 -18.94
C GLU A 111 -11.74 0.73 -18.38
N ALA A 112 -12.78 0.30 -19.11
CA ALA A 112 -13.62 -0.83 -18.71
C ALA A 112 -12.86 -2.17 -18.71
N SER A 113 -11.93 -2.36 -19.65
CA SER A 113 -11.07 -3.55 -19.72
C SER A 113 -10.03 -3.54 -18.61
N ALA A 114 -9.47 -2.37 -18.30
CA ALA A 114 -8.59 -2.17 -17.15
C ALA A 114 -9.29 -2.49 -15.81
N ALA A 115 -10.50 -1.99 -15.61
CA ALA A 115 -11.28 -2.24 -14.39
C ALA A 115 -11.65 -3.73 -14.22
N ARG A 116 -12.00 -4.43 -15.32
CA ARG A 116 -12.21 -5.89 -15.30
C ARG A 116 -10.95 -6.65 -14.93
N ALA A 117 -9.79 -6.25 -15.47
CA ALA A 117 -8.52 -6.88 -15.13
C ALA A 117 -8.15 -6.67 -13.65
N TYR A 118 -8.42 -5.48 -13.11
CA TYR A 118 -8.28 -5.22 -11.67
C TYR A 118 -9.10 -6.21 -10.85
N ASN A 119 -10.38 -6.41 -11.20
CA ASN A 119 -11.28 -7.31 -10.47
C ASN A 119 -10.78 -8.75 -10.44
N VAL A 120 -10.32 -9.27 -11.57
CA VAL A 120 -9.79 -10.64 -11.66
C VAL A 120 -8.58 -10.81 -10.75
N VAL A 121 -7.65 -9.86 -10.76
CA VAL A 121 -6.44 -9.92 -9.94
C VAL A 121 -6.75 -9.68 -8.47
N ALA A 122 -7.63 -8.73 -8.16
CA ALA A 122 -8.08 -8.45 -6.80
C ALA A 122 -8.79 -9.67 -6.19
N ALA A 123 -9.69 -10.32 -6.94
CA ALA A 123 -10.36 -11.55 -6.52
C ALA A 123 -9.36 -12.70 -6.32
N ARG A 124 -8.35 -12.84 -7.19
CA ARG A 124 -7.32 -13.87 -7.05
C ARG A 124 -6.40 -13.66 -5.85
N LEU A 125 -6.11 -12.40 -5.51
CA LEU A 125 -5.21 -12.06 -4.41
C LEU A 125 -5.92 -11.99 -3.05
N ARG A 126 -7.15 -11.46 -3.00
CA ARG A 126 -7.88 -11.18 -1.75
C ARG A 126 -9.07 -12.11 -1.50
N GLY A 127 -9.49 -12.90 -2.49
CA GLY A 127 -10.64 -13.80 -2.37
C GLY A 127 -11.97 -13.04 -2.25
N PRO A 128 -12.92 -13.48 -1.41
CA PRO A 128 -14.27 -12.93 -1.34
C PRO A 128 -14.37 -11.53 -0.73
N THR A 129 -13.31 -11.03 -0.09
CA THR A 129 -13.24 -9.68 0.50
C THR A 129 -12.55 -8.67 -0.43
N ALA A 130 -12.38 -9.02 -1.72
CA ALA A 130 -11.77 -8.13 -2.69
C ALA A 130 -12.69 -6.92 -2.97
N PRO A 131 -12.20 -5.67 -2.89
CA PRO A 131 -12.91 -4.52 -3.42
C PRO A 131 -12.90 -4.62 -4.94
N LEU A 132 -14.07 -4.89 -5.54
CA LEU A 132 -14.22 -5.03 -6.98
C LEU A 132 -14.86 -3.75 -7.55
N ASN A 133 -14.34 -3.32 -8.69
CA ASN A 133 -14.88 -2.22 -9.48
C ASN A 133 -16.19 -2.64 -10.17
N VAL A 134 -17.23 -1.82 -10.04
CA VAL A 134 -18.49 -2.03 -10.77
C VAL A 134 -18.35 -1.43 -12.16
N VAL A 135 -18.02 -2.27 -13.15
CA VAL A 135 -17.93 -1.84 -14.55
C VAL A 135 -19.34 -1.83 -15.15
N ALA A 136 -20.07 -0.74 -14.92
CA ALA A 136 -21.29 -0.50 -15.67
C ALA A 136 -20.90 -0.30 -17.14
N GLU A 137 -21.50 -1.08 -18.06
CA GLU A 137 -21.38 -0.78 -19.48
C GLU A 137 -21.92 0.63 -19.70
N LYS A 138 -21.03 1.61 -19.88
CA LYS A 138 -21.39 2.91 -20.44
C LYS A 138 -21.96 2.61 -21.83
N ARG A 139 -23.28 2.44 -21.91
CA ARG A 139 -24.02 2.42 -23.17
C ARG A 139 -23.61 3.69 -23.89
N ARG A 140 -22.75 3.56 -24.90
CA ARG A 140 -22.38 4.67 -25.78
C ARG A 140 -23.70 5.19 -26.36
N ARG A 141 -24.18 6.33 -25.85
CA ARG A 141 -25.18 7.10 -26.60
C ARG A 141 -24.46 7.52 -27.88
N ARG A 142 -24.94 6.97 -28.99
CA ARG A 142 -24.59 7.37 -30.35
C ARG A 142 -24.99 8.82 -30.58
#